data_AF-A0A5J4NP86-F1
#
_entry.id   AF-A0A5J4NP86-F1
#
_cell.length_a   1.000
_cell.length_b   1.000
_cell.length_c   1.000
_cell.angle_alpha   90.00
_cell.angle_beta   90.00
_cell.angle_gamma   90.00
#
_symmetry.space_group_name_H-M   'P 1'
#
loop_
_entity.id
_entity.type
_entity.pdbx_description
1 polymer ?
#
loop_
_entity_poly.entity_id
_entity_poly.type
_entity_poly.pdbx_seq_one_letter_code
_entity_poly.pdbx_strand_id
1 'polypeptide(L)'
;MQIGASLLVDLSQKGVYTEAVDCDDRRNVFQIVSPTINKIVILQAESQLDRDEWIYTLTNVIFDVNSWEARRLLGDPVGGASTLK
;
A
#
# COMPACT_ATOMS: atom_id res chain seq x y z
N MET A 1 19.73 -15.41 7.84
CA MET A 1 18.98 -14.93 6.66
C MET A 1 18.99 -13.42 6.71
N GLN A 2 19.86 -12.78 5.93
CA GLN A 2 19.86 -11.33 5.77
C GLN A 2 18.78 -11.04 4.72
N ILE A 3 17.70 -10.37 5.13
CA ILE A 3 16.73 -9.83 4.18
C ILE A 3 17.54 -8.92 3.25
N GLY A 4 17.71 -9.32 1.98
CA GLY A 4 18.46 -8.55 1.00
C GLY A 4 17.91 -7.12 0.99
N ALA A 5 18.75 -6.15 1.36
CA ALA A 5 18.42 -4.73 1.50
C ALA A 5 17.01 -4.48 2.08
N SER A 6 16.87 -4.51 3.42
CA SER A 6 15.58 -4.36 4.10
C SER A 6 14.95 -2.97 3.89
N LEU A 7 14.28 -2.79 2.76
CA LEU A 7 13.43 -1.63 2.52
C LEU A 7 12.05 -1.93 3.08
N LEU A 8 11.80 -1.49 4.32
CA LEU A 8 10.50 -1.63 4.97
C LEU A 8 9.72 -0.31 4.83
N VAL A 9 8.47 -0.41 4.37
CA VAL A 9 7.49 0.68 4.39
C VAL A 9 6.30 0.18 5.19
N ASP A 10 5.93 0.94 6.21
CA ASP A 10 4.74 0.68 7.00
C ASP A 10 3.53 1.24 6.27
N LEU A 11 2.66 0.36 5.77
CA LEU A 11 1.47 0.73 4.98
C LEU A 11 0.29 1.19 5.86
N SER A 12 0.34 0.96 7.18
CA SER A 12 -0.71 1.46 8.09
C SER A 12 -0.46 2.90 8.53
N GLN A 13 0.70 3.48 8.20
CA GLN A 13 0.94 4.89 8.47
C GLN A 13 -0.07 5.78 7.76
N LYS A 14 -0.54 6.79 8.50
CA LYS A 14 -1.52 7.75 7.99
C LYS A 14 -1.01 8.43 6.72
N GLY A 15 -1.87 8.42 5.70
CA GLY A 15 -1.64 9.12 4.44
C GLY A 15 -0.65 8.43 3.51
N VAL A 16 -0.26 7.18 3.79
CA VAL A 16 0.47 6.37 2.80
C VAL A 16 -0.41 6.16 1.56
N TYR A 17 0.18 6.27 0.38
CA TYR A 17 -0.53 6.04 -0.88
C TYR A 17 0.41 5.48 -1.95
N THR A 18 -0.18 4.96 -3.03
CA THR A 18 0.54 4.40 -4.16
C THR A 18 0.05 4.99 -5.48
N GLU A 19 0.98 5.23 -6.41
CA GLU A 19 0.65 5.77 -7.73
C GLU A 19 1.70 5.37 -8.78
N ALA A 20 1.31 5.39 -10.05
CA ALA A 20 2.25 5.28 -11.16
C ALA A 20 3.15 6.51 -11.21
N VAL A 21 4.42 6.33 -11.59
CA VAL A 21 5.37 7.44 -11.68
C VAL A 21 6.27 7.27 -12.89
N ASP A 22 6.57 8.38 -13.55
CA ASP A 22 7.59 8.44 -14.59
C ASP A 22 8.96 8.65 -13.93
N CYS A 23 9.89 7.71 -14.12
CA CYS A 23 11.20 7.74 -13.50
C CYS A 23 12.28 7.27 -14.50
N ASP A 24 13.23 8.14 -14.84
CA ASP A 24 14.48 7.83 -15.55
C ASP A 24 14.35 6.84 -16.73
N ASP A 25 13.42 7.09 -17.65
CA ASP A 25 13.13 6.25 -18.83
C ASP A 25 12.75 4.78 -18.52
N ARG A 26 12.45 4.46 -17.26
CA ARG A 26 12.00 3.14 -16.84
C ARG A 26 10.51 2.99 -17.10
N ARG A 27 10.15 1.84 -17.67
CA ARG A 27 8.75 1.48 -17.91
C ARG A 27 8.16 0.77 -16.70
N ASN A 28 6.84 0.86 -16.56
CA ASN A 28 6.06 0.11 -15.57
C ASN A 28 6.47 0.41 -14.11
N VAL A 29 6.84 1.66 -13.84
CA VAL A 29 7.28 2.10 -12.52
C VAL A 29 6.10 2.69 -11.73
N PHE A 30 6.12 2.45 -10.43
CA PHE A 30 5.19 3.00 -9.47
C PHE A 30 5.92 3.33 -8.17
N GLN A 31 5.32 4.18 -7.35
CA GLN A 31 5.87 4.58 -6.07
C GLN A 31 4.92 4.31 -4.91
N ILE A 32 5.51 4.04 -3.75
CA ILE A 32 4.85 4.06 -2.45
C ILE A 32 5.37 5.29 -1.72
N VAL A 33 4.47 6.18 -1.35
CA VAL A 33 4.80 7.43 -0.64
C VAL A 33 4.29 7.32 0.79
N SER A 34 5.18 7.50 1.76
CA SER A 34 4.82 7.73 3.15
C SER A 34 5.15 9.18 3.52
N PRO A 35 4.16 10.09 3.50
CA PRO A 35 4.38 11.50 3.84
C PRO A 35 4.82 11.70 5.28
N THR A 36 4.31 10.86 6.20
CA THR A 36 4.56 10.97 7.64
C THR A 36 6.04 10.84 7.99
N ILE A 37 6.79 10.00 7.27
CA ILE A 37 8.23 9.82 7.44
C ILE A 37 9.05 10.35 6.27
N ASN A 38 8.42 11.11 5.36
CA ASN A 38 9.01 11.65 4.14
C ASN A 38 9.81 10.61 3.34
N LYS A 39 9.23 9.41 3.16
CA LYS A 39 9.87 8.29 2.48
C LYS A 39 9.14 7.97 1.19
N ILE A 40 9.90 7.82 0.11
CA ILE A 40 9.40 7.39 -1.20
C ILE A 40 10.16 6.13 -1.59
N VAL A 41 9.42 5.11 -2.02
CA VAL A 41 9.97 3.86 -2.54
C VAL A 41 9.49 3.67 -3.97
N ILE A 42 10.43 3.57 -4.90
CA ILE A 42 10.16 3.38 -6.32
C ILE A 42 10.38 1.91 -6.66
N LEU A 43 9.37 1.28 -7.27
CA LEU A 43 9.36 -0.12 -7.67
C LEU A 43 9.04 -0.23 -9.16
N GLN A 44 9.57 -1.27 -9.80
CA GLN A 44 9.37 -1.54 -11.22
C GLN A 44 8.73 -2.91 -11.39
N ALA A 45 7.63 -2.97 -12.14
CA ALA A 45 6.96 -4.21 -12.50
C ALA A 45 7.43 -4.73 -13.87
N GLU A 46 7.09 -5.98 -14.19
CA GLU A 46 7.46 -6.61 -15.47
C GLU A 46 6.60 -6.08 -16.63
N SER A 47 5.34 -5.76 -16.36
CA SER A 47 4.36 -5.32 -17.36
C SER A 47 3.52 -4.13 -16.87
N GLN A 48 2.80 -3.47 -17.79
CA GLN A 48 1.86 -2.41 -17.43
C GLN A 48 0.69 -2.96 -16.61
N LEU A 49 0.20 -4.15 -16.97
CA LEU A 49 -0.87 -4.84 -16.25
C LEU A 49 -0.42 -5.14 -14.81
N ASP A 50 0.76 -5.73 -14.65
CA ASP A 50 1.34 -6.04 -13.33
C ASP A 50 1.48 -4.79 -12.48
N ARG A 51 1.97 -3.67 -13.07
CA ARG A 51 2.09 -2.40 -12.34
C ARG A 51 0.74 -1.96 -11.80
N ASP A 52 -0.28 -1.97 -12.64
CA ASP A 52 -1.61 -1.51 -12.26
C ASP A 52 -2.22 -2.44 -11.19
N GLU A 53 -2.04 -3.76 -11.32
CA GLU A 53 -2.42 -4.75 -10.29
C GLU A 53 -1.69 -4.54 -8.96
N TRP A 54 -0.39 -4.24 -8.99
CA TRP A 54 0.37 -3.90 -7.78
C TRP A 54 -0.16 -2.63 -7.11
N ILE A 55 -0.45 -1.58 -7.88
CA ILE A 55 -1.03 -0.34 -7.35
C ILE A 55 -2.39 -0.60 -6.71
N TYR A 56 -3.28 -1.33 -7.38
CA TYR A 56 -4.60 -1.69 -6.83
C TYR A 56 -4.49 -2.54 -5.57
N THR A 57 -3.62 -3.55 -5.59
CA THR A 57 -3.40 -4.44 -4.44
C THR A 57 -2.92 -3.65 -3.22
N LEU A 58 -1.90 -2.79 -3.40
CA LEU A 58 -1.36 -1.97 -2.32
C LEU A 58 -2.39 -0.94 -1.83
N THR A 59 -3.15 -0.33 -2.74
CA THR A 59 -4.23 0.60 -2.37
C THR A 59 -5.28 -0.09 -1.50
N ASN A 60 -5.70 -1.30 -1.88
CA ASN A 60 -6.67 -2.08 -1.10
C ASN A 60 -6.11 -2.47 0.27
N VAL A 61 -4.84 -2.88 0.34
CA VAL A 61 -4.17 -3.19 1.61
C VAL A 61 -4.10 -1.94 2.49
N ILE A 62 -3.62 -0.81 1.97
CA ILE A 62 -3.55 0.48 2.70
C ILE A 62 -4.93 0.86 3.24
N PHE A 63 -5.97 0.77 2.40
CA PHE A 63 -7.32 1.09 2.80
C PHE A 63 -7.84 0.15 3.89
N ASP A 64 -7.72 -1.16 3.68
CA ASP A 64 -8.14 -2.15 4.68
C ASP A 64 -7.42 -1.90 6.01
N VAL A 65 -6.11 -1.63 5.95
CA VAL A 65 -5.35 -1.43 7.18
C VAL A 65 -5.74 -0.19 7.97
N ASN A 66 -5.92 0.92 7.27
CA ASN A 66 -6.35 2.17 7.91
C ASN A 66 -7.84 2.10 8.32
N SER A 67 -8.66 1.31 7.63
CA SER A 67 -10.07 1.13 7.97
C SER A 67 -10.24 0.30 9.25
N TRP A 68 -9.44 -0.76 9.47
CA TRP A 68 -9.48 -1.50 10.73
C TRP A 68 -8.96 -0.67 11.89
N GLU A 69 -7.94 0.16 11.68
CA GLU A 69 -7.45 1.09 12.70
C GLU A 69 -8.55 2.08 13.11
N ALA A 70 -9.23 2.68 12.12
CA ALA A 70 -10.35 3.57 12.37
C ALA A 70 -11.48 2.86 13.14
N ARG A 71 -11.87 1.63 12.74
CA ARG A 71 -12.92 0.85 13.43
C ARG A 71 -12.51 0.46 14.84
N ARG A 72 -11.24 0.10 15.06
CA ARG A 72 -10.70 -0.20 16.39
C ARG A 72 -10.76 1.02 17.30
N LEU A 73 -10.40 2.21 16.79
CA LEU A 73 -10.47 3.46 17.55
C LEU A 73 -11.91 3.87 17.86
N LEU A 74 -12.85 3.53 16.97
CA LEU A 74 -14.29 3.76 17.16
C LEU A 74 -14.96 2.74 18.09
N GLY A 75 -14.24 1.71 18.56
CA GLY A 75 -14.77 0.73 19.52
C GLY A 75 -15.74 -0.29 18.91
N ASP A 76 -15.68 -0.52 17.60
CA ASP A 76 -16.52 -1.50 16.90
C ASP A 76 -16.16 -2.93 17.38
N PRO A 77 -17.11 -3.74 17.88
CA PRO A 77 -16.81 -5.10 18.32
C PRO A 77 -16.38 -5.94 17.11
N VAL A 78 -15.17 -6.49 17.19
CA VAL A 78 -14.60 -7.37 16.17
C VAL A 78 -15.51 -8.58 15.97
N GLY A 79 -16.20 -8.66 14.82
CA GLY A 79 -16.97 -9.85 14.43
C GLY A 79 -18.42 -9.62 14.02
N GLY A 80 -18.67 -8.69 13.10
CA GLY A 80 -19.89 -8.73 12.29
C GLY A 80 -19.62 -9.52 11.01
N ALA A 81 -19.81 -10.84 11.04
CA ALA A 81 -19.86 -11.62 9.81
C ALA A 81 -20.94 -11.00 8.90
N SER A 82 -20.53 -10.52 7.72
CA SER A 82 -21.47 -10.10 6.69
C SER A 82 -22.30 -11.32 6.30
N THR A 83 -23.52 -11.41 6.84
CA THR A 83 -24.55 -12.31 6.32
C THR A 83 -25.07 -11.63 5.07
N LEU A 84 -24.52 -12.01 3.92
CA LEU A 84 -25.15 -11.76 2.63
C LEU A 84 -26.49 -12.53 2.62
N LYS A 85 -27.59 -11.80 2.51
CA LYS A 85 -28.90 -12.32 2.10
C LYS A 85 -29.00 -12.30 0.59
#